data_AF-X0X1X0-F1
#
_entry.id   AF-X0X1X0-F1
#
_cell.length_a   1.000
_cell.length_b   1.000
_cell.length_c   1.000
_cell.angle_alpha   90.00
_cell.angle_beta   90.00
_cell.angle_gamma   90.00
#
_symmetry.space_group_name_H-M   'P 1'
#
loop_
_entity.id
_entity.type
_entity.pdbx_description
1 polymer ?
#
loop_
_entity_poly.entity_id
_entity_poly.type
_entity_poly.pdbx_seq_one_letter_code
_entity_poly.pdbx_strand_id
1 'polypeptide(L)'
;MSELSRHQEQFKRLYRWYDRFKNINNGKIHDKPSDFYQDEVYAFFMNCYHLKDWIKNDPAAASVADKVEDYINNHPELSLC
;
A
#
# COMPACT_ATOMS: atom_id res chain seq x y z
N MET A 1 -4.00 -13.16 22.63
CA MET A 1 -3.55 -12.16 21.63
C MET A 1 -4.19 -12.57 20.32
N SER A 2 -5.09 -11.78 19.73
CA SER A 2 -5.64 -12.13 18.42
C SER A 2 -4.52 -12.02 17.39
N GLU A 3 -4.20 -13.12 16.73
CA GLU A 3 -3.33 -13.13 15.56
C GLU A 3 -3.90 -12.14 14.53
N LEU A 4 -3.07 -11.22 14.03
CA LEU A 4 -3.52 -10.30 13.00
C LEU A 4 -3.82 -11.13 11.76
N SER A 5 -4.98 -10.88 11.16
CA SER A 5 -5.30 -11.45 9.85
C SER A 5 -4.25 -11.02 8.82
N ARG A 6 -4.02 -11.83 7.79
CA ARG A 6 -2.91 -11.64 6.85
C ARG A 6 -2.96 -10.25 6.21
N HIS A 7 -4.14 -9.78 5.81
CA HIS A 7 -4.28 -8.44 5.24
C HIS A 7 -3.91 -7.30 6.21
N GLN A 8 -4.12 -7.46 7.52
CA GLN A 8 -3.73 -6.45 8.53
C GLN A 8 -2.21 -6.32 8.66
N GLU A 9 -1.47 -7.43 8.53
CA GLU A 9 -0.01 -7.38 8.49
C GLU A 9 0.51 -6.68 7.23
N GLN A 10 -0.15 -6.94 6.09
CA GLN A 10 0.18 -6.28 4.83
C GLN A 10 -0.17 -4.79 4.87
N PHE A 11 -1.26 -4.41 5.56
CA PHE A 11 -1.57 -3.00 5.81
C PHE A 11 -0.48 -2.31 6.63
N LYS A 12 0.05 -2.97 7.68
CA LYS A 12 1.20 -2.45 8.43
C LYS A 12 2.46 -2.33 7.56
N ARG A 13 2.67 -3.26 6.62
CA ARG A 13 3.78 -3.20 5.66
C ARG A 13 3.63 -2.01 4.73
N LEU A 14 2.45 -1.81 4.15
CA LEU A 14 2.11 -0.65 3.34
C LEU A 14 2.38 0.65 4.11
N TYR A 15 1.94 0.75 5.36
CA TYR A 15 2.12 1.95 6.17
C TYR A 15 3.60 2.33 6.33
N ARG A 16 4.50 1.35 6.50
CA ARG A 16 5.96 1.62 6.56
C ARG A 16 6.52 2.18 5.25
N TRP A 17 6.00 1.74 4.10
CA TRP A 17 6.40 2.28 2.79
C TRP A 17 5.78 3.66 2.54
N TYR A 18 4.55 3.88 2.99
CA TYR A 18 3.92 5.20 2.96
C TYR A 18 4.72 6.24 3.76
N ASP A 19 5.18 5.88 4.96
CA ASP A 19 6.03 6.75 5.78
C ASP A 19 7.34 7.11 5.06
N ARG A 20 7.93 6.17 4.31
CA ARG A 20 9.14 6.43 3.49
C ARG A 20 8.82 7.35 2.32
N PHE A 21 7.77 7.04 1.56
CA PHE A 21 7.30 7.84 0.44
C PHE A 21 6.99 9.28 0.85
N LYS A 22 6.27 9.49 1.96
CA LYS A 22 5.97 10.81 2.52
C LYS A 22 7.23 11.62 2.81
N ASN A 23 8.31 10.96 3.22
CA ASN A 23 9.57 11.63 3.52
C ASN A 23 10.35 12.10 2.29
N ILE A 24 10.07 11.56 1.09
CA ILE A 24 10.69 12.00 -0.17
C ILE A 24 10.33 13.46 -0.47
N ASN A 25 9.07 13.85 -0.23
CA ASN A 25 8.57 15.20 -0.52
C ASN A 25 8.95 16.27 0.51
N ASN A 26 9.65 15.93 1.60
CA ASN A 26 9.95 16.85 2.69
C ASN A 26 11.16 17.78 2.42
N GLY A 27 11.58 17.95 1.15
CA GLY A 27 12.63 18.90 0.76
C GLY A 27 14.01 18.61 1.37
N LYS A 28 14.25 17.37 1.82
CA LYS A 28 15.55 16.98 2.37
C LYS A 28 16.59 16.92 1.26
N ILE A 29 17.82 17.32 1.58
CA ILE A 29 18.97 17.11 0.69
C ILE A 29 19.05 15.60 0.41
N HIS A 30 19.05 15.23 -0.87
CA HIS A 30 19.18 13.84 -1.28
C HIS A 30 20.50 13.26 -0.73
N ASP A 31 20.40 12.26 0.14
CA ASP A 31 21.53 11.50 0.70
C ASP A 31 21.72 10.14 -0.02
N LYS A 32 20.82 9.82 -0.95
CA LYS A 32 20.81 8.62 -1.78
C LYS A 32 20.78 8.98 -3.26
N PRO A 33 21.17 8.05 -4.16
CA PRO A 33 20.99 8.21 -5.61
C PRO A 33 19.50 8.38 -5.98
N SER A 34 19.22 9.06 -7.10
CA SER A 34 17.84 9.24 -7.59
C SER A 34 17.09 7.93 -7.78
N ASP A 35 17.77 6.88 -8.29
CA ASP A 35 17.19 5.55 -8.52
C ASP A 35 16.63 4.94 -7.22
N PHE A 36 17.26 5.19 -6.08
CA PHE A 36 16.77 4.73 -4.78
C PHE A 36 15.40 5.30 -4.45
N TYR A 37 15.19 6.60 -4.68
CA TYR A 37 13.89 7.22 -4.42
C TYR A 37 12.83 6.75 -5.41
N GLN A 38 13.21 6.50 -6.67
CA GLN A 38 12.33 5.91 -7.67
C GLN A 38 11.89 4.49 -7.25
N ASP A 39 12.81 3.66 -6.76
CA ASP A 39 12.50 2.33 -6.23
C ASP A 39 11.58 2.40 -4.99
N GLU A 40 11.78 3.36 -4.09
CA GLU A 40 10.90 3.58 -2.93
C GLU A 40 9.47 3.96 -3.36
N VAL A 41 9.32 4.78 -4.42
CA VAL A 41 8.02 5.11 -5.02
C VAL A 41 7.36 3.86 -5.60
N TYR A 42 8.09 3.07 -6.42
CA TYR A 42 7.55 1.82 -6.97
C TYR A 42 7.19 0.82 -5.87
N ALA A 43 8.04 0.68 -4.85
CA ALA A 43 7.78 -0.21 -3.73
C ALA A 43 6.48 0.18 -3.02
N PHE A 44 6.23 1.46 -2.77
CA PHE A 44 4.96 1.91 -2.18
C PHE A 44 3.75 1.46 -3.00
N PHE A 45 3.71 1.76 -4.30
CA PHE A 45 2.57 1.39 -5.16
C PHE A 45 2.41 -0.13 -5.32
N MET A 46 3.51 -0.89 -5.42
CA MET A 46 3.45 -2.36 -5.41
C MET A 46 2.84 -2.91 -4.10
N ASN A 47 3.16 -2.31 -2.95
CA ASN A 47 2.54 -2.71 -1.68
C ASN A 47 1.04 -2.33 -1.63
N CYS A 48 0.61 -1.23 -2.26
CA CYS A 48 -0.82 -0.89 -2.43
C CYS A 48 -1.54 -1.97 -3.22
N TYR A 49 -0.99 -2.34 -4.38
CA TYR A 49 -1.56 -3.37 -5.24
C TYR A 49 -1.65 -4.73 -4.53
N HIS A 50 -0.58 -5.15 -3.84
CA HIS A 50 -0.61 -6.39 -3.09
C HIS A 50 -1.63 -6.36 -1.95
N LEU A 51 -1.76 -5.24 -1.23
CA LEU A 51 -2.75 -5.13 -0.15
C LEU A 51 -4.18 -5.35 -0.67
N LYS A 52 -4.52 -4.80 -1.84
CA LYS A 52 -5.80 -5.07 -2.51
C LYS A 52 -6.04 -6.58 -2.68
N ASP A 53 -5.06 -7.28 -3.25
CA ASP A 53 -5.16 -8.72 -3.49
C ASP A 53 -5.26 -9.50 -2.17
N TRP A 54 -4.53 -9.09 -1.13
CA TRP A 54 -4.64 -9.69 0.19
C TRP A 54 -6.02 -9.52 0.81
N ILE A 55 -6.63 -8.34 0.72
CA ILE A 55 -7.99 -8.10 1.24
C ILE A 55 -9.00 -9.00 0.49
N LYS A 56 -8.88 -9.13 -0.84
CA LYS A 56 -9.80 -9.95 -1.64
C LYS A 56 -9.68 -11.45 -1.35
N ASN A 57 -8.50 -11.93 -0.96
CA ASN A 57 -8.22 -13.35 -0.78
C ASN A 57 -8.11 -13.79 0.70
N ASP A 58 -8.23 -12.87 1.65
CA ASP A 58 -8.20 -13.19 3.08
C ASP A 58 -9.60 -13.61 3.55
N PRO A 59 -9.80 -14.85 4.06
CA PRO A 59 -11.09 -15.29 4.60
C PRO A 59 -11.63 -14.38 5.70
N ALA A 60 -10.75 -13.70 6.45
CA ALA A 60 -11.14 -12.75 7.48
C ALA A 60 -11.78 -11.46 6.91
N ALA A 61 -11.59 -11.19 5.62
CA ALA A 61 -12.12 -10.02 4.91
C ALA A 61 -13.17 -10.38 3.83
N ALA A 62 -13.66 -11.63 3.83
CA ALA A 62 -14.60 -12.12 2.80
C ALA A 62 -15.87 -11.27 2.65
N SER A 63 -16.36 -10.65 3.73
CA SER A 63 -17.55 -9.79 3.72
C SER A 63 -17.37 -8.47 2.95
N VAL A 64 -16.14 -8.08 2.65
CA VAL A 64 -15.81 -6.84 1.94
C VAL A 64 -15.07 -7.07 0.63
N ALA A 65 -14.66 -8.31 0.33
CA ALA A 65 -13.86 -8.66 -0.85
C ALA A 65 -14.47 -8.15 -2.18
N ASP A 66 -15.79 -8.32 -2.35
CA ASP A 66 -16.49 -7.90 -3.57
C ASP A 66 -16.65 -6.38 -3.70
N LYS A 67 -16.44 -5.62 -2.61
CA LYS A 67 -16.56 -4.16 -2.58
C LYS A 67 -15.25 -3.44 -2.88
N VAL A 68 -14.13 -4.17 -2.94
CA VAL A 68 -12.79 -3.58 -3.07
C VAL A 68 -12.64 -2.86 -4.40
N GLU A 69 -13.01 -3.51 -5.51
CA GLU A 69 -12.88 -2.92 -6.84
C GLU A 69 -13.83 -1.74 -7.02
N ASP A 70 -15.08 -1.86 -6.53
CA ASP A 70 -16.04 -0.75 -6.54
C ASP A 70 -15.50 0.46 -5.76
N TYR A 71 -14.88 0.24 -4.60
CA TYR A 71 -14.27 1.31 -3.84
C TYR A 71 -13.13 1.98 -4.62
N ILE A 72 -12.22 1.21 -5.21
CA ILE A 72 -11.10 1.75 -6.00
C ILE A 72 -11.61 2.53 -7.23
N ASN A 73 -12.58 1.99 -7.97
CA ASN A 73 -13.11 2.60 -9.18
C ASN A 73 -13.86 3.92 -8.92
N ASN A 74 -14.35 4.13 -7.69
CA ASN A 74 -15.00 5.37 -7.28
C ASN A 74 -14.04 6.40 -6.64
N HIS A 75 -12.76 6.08 -6.48
CA HIS A 75 -11.75 6.96 -5.91
C HIS A 75 -10.56 7.10 -6.88
N PRO A 76 -10.54 8.13 -7.75
CA PRO A 76 -9.48 8.33 -8.76
C PRO A 76 -8.06 8.38 -8.18
N GLU A 77 -7.91 8.81 -6.94
CA GLU A 77 -6.63 8.81 -6.22
C GLU A 77 -6.10 7.39 -5.94
N LEU A 78 -6.99 6.38 -5.96
CA LEU A 78 -6.67 4.97 -5.77
C LEU A 78 -6.60 4.20 -7.10
N SER A 79 -7.05 4.78 -8.20
CA SER A 79 -6.96 4.17 -9.54
C SER A 79 -5.55 4.25 -10.14
N LEU A 80 -4.57 4.74 -9.39
CA LEU A 80 -3.15 4.75 -9.73
C LEU A 80 -2.51 3.38 -9.49
N CYS A 81 -3.02 2.34 -10.17
CA CYS A 81 -2.37 1.04 -10.39
C CYS A 81 -3.18 0.20 -11.38
#